data_AF-A0AAW2XZ87-F1
#
_entry.id   AF-A0AAW2XZ87-F1
#
_cell.length_a   1.000
_cell.length_b   1.000
_cell.length_c   1.000
_cell.angle_alpha   90.00
_cell.angle_beta   90.00
_cell.angle_gamma   90.00
#
_symmetry.space_group_name_H-M   'P 1'
#
loop_
_entity.id
_entity.type
_entity.pdbx_description
1 polymer ?
#
loop_
_entity_poly.entity_id
_entity_poly.type
_entity_poly.pdbx_seq_one_letter_code
_entity_poly.pdbx_strand_id
1 'polypeptide(L)'
;MFEPTPSLNYTKDNKILRFYYNCTVYPPSVPNIKCLQRGAKHSYAFVDGSVPEFDWPHRCESTVTVPVIEKAVDGLVANGSGDALREGFKLAWKTVDNECQLCETSGGFCGYSSNNSTSVDHNFFCFCSDGQHLKNCHYHIGEISRKSPPNYLAIGAVICGGLLVISIVVFFINKKKTGGGKSGFSQIPNTYEK
;
A
#
# COMPACT_ATOMS: atom_id res chain seq x y z
N MET A 1 -3.68 -3.58 -13.50
CA MET A 1 -4.25 -2.43 -12.76
C MET A 1 -4.67 -2.98 -11.41
N PHE A 2 -3.85 -2.81 -10.37
CA PHE A 2 -4.24 -3.15 -9.00
C PHE A 2 -4.86 -1.89 -8.42
N GLU A 3 -6.18 -1.89 -8.23
CA GLU A 3 -6.88 -0.82 -7.52
C GLU A 3 -6.53 -0.96 -6.04
N PRO A 4 -5.85 0.02 -5.41
CA PRO A 4 -5.56 -0.05 -3.99
C PRO A 4 -6.88 -0.07 -3.23
N THR A 5 -7.11 -1.13 -2.44
CA THR A 5 -8.33 -1.27 -1.65
C THR A 5 -8.47 -0.06 -0.73
N PRO A 6 -9.62 0.65 -0.73
CA PRO A 6 -9.85 1.79 0.14
C PRO A 6 -9.61 1.41 1.60
N SER A 7 -8.88 2.25 2.34
CA SER A 7 -8.63 2.08 3.78
C SER A 7 -9.91 2.18 4.63
N LEU A 8 -11.00 2.64 4.01
CA LEU A 8 -12.28 2.95 4.61
C LEU A 8 -13.36 1.98 4.10
N ASN A 9 -14.12 1.37 5.00
CA ASN A 9 -15.22 0.46 4.71
C ASN A 9 -16.51 0.93 5.37
N TYR A 10 -17.66 0.45 4.87
CA TYR A 10 -18.93 0.64 5.55
C TYR A 10 -18.96 -0.09 6.89
N THR A 11 -19.51 0.57 7.91
CA THR A 11 -19.75 -0.05 9.21
C THR A 11 -20.96 -0.98 9.19
N LYS A 12 -21.02 -1.92 10.14
CA LYS A 12 -22.19 -2.77 10.38
C LYS A 12 -23.45 -1.99 10.78
N ASP A 13 -23.28 -0.80 11.32
CA ASP A 13 -24.36 0.13 11.69
C ASP A 13 -25.10 0.74 10.49
N ASN A 14 -24.70 0.40 9.26
CA ASN A 14 -25.38 0.88 8.05
C ASN A 14 -26.35 -0.17 7.50
N LYS A 15 -27.44 0.30 6.92
CA LYS A 15 -28.32 -0.46 6.03
C LYS A 15 -28.18 0.06 4.60
N ILE A 16 -28.55 -0.77 3.64
CA ILE A 16 -28.58 -0.38 2.24
C ILE A 16 -30.02 -0.01 1.90
N LEU A 17 -30.24 1.18 1.35
CA LEU A 17 -31.47 1.54 0.67
C LEU A 17 -31.31 1.29 -0.81
N ARG A 18 -32.34 0.70 -1.43
CA ARG A 18 -32.42 0.44 -2.85
C ARG A 18 -33.54 1.28 -3.45
N PHE A 19 -33.16 2.13 -4.40
CA PHE A 19 -34.05 3.01 -5.14
C PHE A 19 -34.31 2.44 -6.52
N TYR A 20 -35.57 2.47 -6.95
CA TYR A 20 -36.02 2.11 -8.28
C TYR A 20 -36.67 3.33 -8.92
N TYR A 21 -36.08 3.86 -9.98
CA TYR A 21 -36.53 5.09 -10.60
C TYR A 21 -37.38 4.84 -11.85
N ASN A 22 -38.39 5.69 -12.03
CA ASN A 22 -39.17 5.81 -13.26
C ASN A 22 -39.83 4.50 -13.74
N CYS A 23 -40.38 3.72 -12.81
CA CYS A 23 -41.10 2.49 -13.09
C CYS A 23 -42.45 2.78 -13.78
N THR A 24 -42.79 2.00 -14.80
CA THR A 24 -44.06 2.11 -15.55
C THR A 24 -45.09 1.06 -15.17
N VAL A 25 -44.64 -0.07 -14.62
CA VAL A 25 -45.47 -1.15 -14.09
C VAL A 25 -45.02 -1.41 -12.66
N TYR A 26 -45.97 -1.45 -11.74
CA TYR A 26 -45.69 -1.58 -10.31
C TYR A 26 -46.89 -2.20 -9.57
N PRO A 27 -46.63 -2.88 -8.44
CA PRO A 27 -47.68 -3.41 -7.58
C PRO A 27 -48.51 -2.27 -6.94
N PRO A 28 -49.85 -2.40 -6.85
CA PRO A 28 -50.75 -1.32 -6.42
C PRO A 28 -50.62 -0.95 -4.93
N SER A 29 -50.18 -1.87 -4.08
CA SER A 29 -50.13 -1.69 -2.62
C SER A 29 -48.86 -0.99 -2.12
N VAL A 30 -47.98 -0.57 -3.03
CA VAL A 30 -46.66 -0.05 -2.65
C VAL A 30 -46.65 1.47 -2.74
N PRO A 31 -46.29 2.19 -1.65
CA PRO A 31 -46.22 3.63 -1.67
C PRO A 31 -45.04 4.11 -2.53
N ASN A 32 -45.32 4.98 -3.50
CA ASN A 32 -44.30 5.62 -4.32
C ASN A 32 -43.77 6.91 -3.68
N ILE A 33 -42.55 7.29 -4.06
CA ILE A 33 -41.96 8.58 -3.72
C ILE A 33 -42.68 9.67 -4.51
N LYS A 34 -43.55 10.43 -3.85
CA LYS A 34 -44.48 11.38 -4.49
C LYS A 34 -43.79 12.47 -5.29
N CYS A 35 -42.68 13.03 -4.79
CA CYS A 35 -41.95 14.09 -5.49
C CYS A 35 -41.21 13.62 -6.75
N LEU A 36 -41.06 12.31 -6.95
CA LEU A 36 -40.43 11.69 -8.12
C LEU A 36 -41.44 11.06 -9.08
N GLN A 37 -42.72 11.41 -8.93
CA GLN A 37 -43.77 10.96 -9.85
C GLN A 37 -43.84 11.88 -11.06
N ARG A 38 -43.71 11.30 -12.27
CA ARG A 38 -43.79 12.04 -13.54
C ARG A 38 -44.76 11.34 -14.48
N GLY A 39 -45.99 11.86 -14.58
CA GLY A 39 -47.06 11.22 -15.34
C GLY A 39 -47.34 9.81 -14.79
N ALA A 40 -47.22 8.79 -15.64
CA ALA A 40 -47.38 7.38 -15.28
C ALA A 40 -46.10 6.72 -14.72
N LYS A 41 -45.00 7.47 -14.59
CA LYS A 41 -43.73 6.96 -14.05
C LYS A 41 -43.65 7.22 -12.55
N HIS A 42 -43.38 6.16 -11.78
CA HIS A 42 -43.29 6.20 -10.33
C HIS A 42 -41.93 5.70 -9.85
N SER A 43 -41.44 6.24 -8.73
CA SER A 43 -40.17 5.81 -8.14
C SER A 43 -40.39 5.28 -6.73
N TYR A 44 -39.55 4.34 -6.30
CA TYR A 44 -39.71 3.59 -5.05
C TYR A 44 -38.39 3.48 -4.32
N ALA A 45 -38.45 3.34 -2.99
CA ALA A 45 -37.29 3.09 -2.14
C ALA A 45 -37.64 2.04 -1.09
N PHE A 46 -36.74 1.07 -0.92
CA PHE A 46 -36.87 0.02 0.08
C PHE A 46 -35.54 -0.17 0.80
N VAL A 47 -35.61 -0.74 2.00
CA VAL A 47 -34.42 -1.27 2.65
C VAL A 47 -34.07 -2.59 1.97
N ASP A 48 -32.80 -2.83 1.74
CA ASP A 48 -32.33 -4.09 1.19
C ASP A 48 -32.73 -5.25 2.11
N GLY A 49 -33.29 -6.32 1.54
CA GLY A 49 -33.92 -7.41 2.28
C GLY A 49 -35.42 -7.24 2.59
N SER A 50 -36.00 -6.05 2.40
CA SER A 50 -37.46 -5.81 2.49
C SER A 50 -38.10 -5.38 1.16
N VAL A 51 -37.39 -5.60 0.06
CA VAL A 51 -37.88 -5.34 -1.30
C VAL A 51 -39.03 -6.32 -1.62
N PRO A 52 -40.22 -5.85 -1.99
CA PRO A 52 -41.32 -6.71 -2.40
C PRO A 52 -40.95 -7.58 -3.61
N GLU A 53 -41.42 -8.83 -3.64
CA GLU A 53 -41.21 -9.74 -4.76
C GLU A 53 -41.90 -9.20 -6.02
N PHE A 54 -41.10 -8.60 -6.89
CA PHE A 54 -41.51 -8.01 -8.16
C PHE A 54 -40.29 -7.83 -9.05
N ASP A 55 -40.51 -7.78 -10.35
CA ASP A 55 -39.47 -7.64 -11.35
C ASP A 55 -38.98 -6.18 -11.50
N TRP A 56 -38.59 -5.56 -10.39
CA TRP A 56 -38.19 -4.15 -10.37
C TRP A 56 -37.09 -3.79 -11.39
N PRO A 57 -36.00 -4.57 -11.56
CA PRO A 57 -34.91 -4.20 -12.46
C PRO A 57 -35.33 -4.07 -13.93
N HIS A 58 -36.33 -4.84 -14.38
CA HIS A 58 -36.83 -4.77 -15.75
C HIS A 58 -38.01 -3.79 -15.94
N ARG A 59 -38.68 -3.39 -14.85
CA ARG A 59 -39.84 -2.48 -14.90
C ARG A 59 -39.49 -1.02 -14.65
N CYS A 60 -38.27 -0.75 -14.21
CA CYS A 60 -37.77 0.56 -13.84
C CYS A 60 -36.54 0.92 -14.69
N GLU A 61 -36.33 2.21 -14.93
CA GLU A 61 -35.23 2.67 -15.81
C GLU A 61 -33.86 2.54 -15.15
N SER A 62 -33.80 2.70 -13.83
CA SER A 62 -32.54 2.59 -13.10
C SER A 62 -32.75 2.11 -11.66
N THR A 63 -31.71 1.47 -11.14
CA THR A 63 -31.63 1.03 -9.75
C THR A 63 -30.39 1.63 -9.10
N VAL A 64 -30.53 2.20 -7.92
CA VAL A 64 -29.42 2.82 -7.17
C VAL A 64 -29.43 2.28 -5.74
N THR A 65 -28.28 1.90 -5.22
CA THR A 65 -28.12 1.50 -3.81
C THR A 65 -27.34 2.54 -3.05
N VAL A 66 -27.85 2.95 -1.89
CA VAL A 66 -27.25 3.98 -1.04
C VAL A 66 -27.18 3.46 0.39
N PRO A 67 -26.00 3.47 1.03
CA PRO A 67 -25.89 3.15 2.45
C PRO A 67 -26.48 4.29 3.29
N VAL A 68 -27.19 3.94 4.35
CA VAL A 68 -27.71 4.87 5.37
C VAL A 68 -27.48 4.30 6.77
N ILE A 69 -27.39 5.16 7.78
CA ILE A 69 -27.32 4.70 9.17
C ILE A 69 -28.62 3.95 9.53
N GLU A 70 -28.53 2.83 10.24
CA GLU A 70 -29.67 1.98 10.61
C GLU A 70 -30.80 2.74 11.31
N LYS A 71 -30.49 3.60 12.27
CA LYS A 71 -31.48 4.46 12.96
C LYS A 71 -32.25 5.40 12.03
N ALA A 72 -31.69 5.72 10.86
CA ALA A 72 -32.30 6.63 9.89
C ALA A 72 -33.41 5.93 9.10
N VAL A 73 -33.45 4.60 9.11
CA VAL A 73 -34.46 3.78 8.42
C VAL A 73 -35.85 3.96 9.03
N ASP A 74 -35.96 4.19 10.34
CA ASP A 74 -37.24 4.46 10.98
C ASP A 74 -37.92 5.72 10.39
N GLY A 75 -37.12 6.70 9.99
CA GLY A 75 -37.56 7.89 9.27
C GLY A 75 -38.11 7.62 7.87
N LEU A 76 -37.74 6.51 7.22
CA LEU A 76 -38.26 6.13 5.90
C LEU A 76 -39.78 5.90 5.93
N VAL A 77 -40.27 5.29 7.01
CA VAL A 77 -41.69 4.99 7.20
C VAL A 77 -42.46 6.23 7.63
N ALA A 78 -41.86 7.09 8.45
CA ALA A 78 -42.52 8.28 9.01
C ALA A 78 -42.52 9.48 8.03
N ASN A 79 -41.37 9.80 7.43
CA ASN A 79 -41.12 11.05 6.70
C ASN A 79 -40.58 10.84 5.27
N GLY A 80 -40.31 9.59 4.88
CA GLY A 80 -39.73 9.24 3.59
C GLY A 80 -38.19 9.21 3.59
N SER A 81 -37.61 8.85 2.44
CA SER A 81 -36.16 8.55 2.33
C SER A 81 -35.24 9.77 2.43
N GLY A 82 -35.76 10.99 2.25
CA GLY A 82 -34.96 12.21 2.24
C GLY A 82 -34.25 12.49 3.56
N ASP A 83 -34.90 12.19 4.69
CA ASP A 83 -34.31 12.36 6.02
C ASP A 83 -33.18 11.34 6.25
N ALA A 84 -33.40 10.09 5.84
CA ALA A 84 -32.40 9.04 5.94
C ALA A 84 -31.14 9.36 5.11
N LEU A 85 -31.32 9.88 3.90
CA LEU A 85 -30.23 10.31 3.04
C LEU A 85 -29.47 11.51 3.62
N ARG A 86 -30.16 12.44 4.30
CA ARG A 86 -29.54 13.60 4.93
C ARG A 86 -28.67 13.24 6.14
N GLU A 87 -29.04 12.19 6.86
CA GLU A 87 -28.23 11.65 7.96
C GLU A 87 -26.96 10.92 7.46
N GLY A 88 -26.99 10.41 6.23
CA GLY A 88 -25.83 9.81 5.58
C GLY A 88 -25.54 8.39 6.07
N PHE A 89 -24.26 8.01 6.08
CA PHE A 89 -23.78 6.68 6.45
C PHE A 89 -22.46 6.78 7.23
N LYS A 90 -22.16 5.75 8.01
CA LYS A 90 -20.92 5.64 8.76
C LYS A 90 -19.85 4.89 7.99
N LEU A 91 -18.62 5.32 8.15
CA LEU A 91 -17.45 4.64 7.60
C LEU A 91 -16.53 4.28 8.76
N ALA A 92 -15.90 3.11 8.67
CA ALA A 92 -14.87 2.67 9.58
C ALA A 92 -13.58 2.38 8.81
N TRP A 93 -12.47 2.74 9.42
CA TRP A 93 -11.18 2.25 9.00
C TRP A 93 -11.17 0.72 9.11
N LYS A 94 -10.67 0.05 8.09
CA LYS A 94 -10.46 -1.41 8.15
C LYS A 94 -9.54 -1.68 9.34
N THR A 95 -10.06 -2.35 10.38
CA THR A 95 -9.41 -2.77 11.63
C THR A 95 -8.16 -1.97 12.00
N VAL A 96 -8.27 -1.16 13.06
CA VAL A 96 -7.15 -0.44 13.70
C VAL A 96 -5.91 -1.29 13.59
N ASP A 97 -4.99 -0.84 12.74
CA ASP A 97 -3.71 -1.50 12.58
C ASP A 97 -3.16 -1.68 14.00
N ASN A 98 -2.82 -2.90 14.40
CA ASN A 98 -2.33 -3.17 15.76
C ASN A 98 -1.17 -2.21 16.10
N GLU A 99 -0.44 -1.76 15.08
CA GLU A 99 0.60 -0.75 15.18
C GLU A 99 0.05 0.65 15.56
N CYS A 100 -1.07 1.10 14.99
CA CYS A 100 -1.69 2.37 15.35
C CYS A 100 -2.18 2.35 16.81
N GLN A 101 -2.83 1.26 17.24
CA GLN A 101 -3.28 1.15 18.63
C GLN A 101 -2.11 1.20 19.62
N LEU A 102 -1.00 0.52 19.31
CA LEU A 102 0.22 0.54 20.13
C LEU A 102 0.83 1.95 20.19
N CYS A 103 0.84 2.68 19.07
CA CYS A 103 1.31 4.04 19.00
C CYS A 103 0.46 4.99 19.86
N GLU A 104 -0.85 4.97 19.70
CA GLU A 104 -1.78 5.83 20.44
C GLU A 104 -1.76 5.52 21.94
N THR A 105 -1.66 4.25 22.32
CA THR A 105 -1.54 3.82 23.73
C THR A 105 -0.24 4.34 24.37
N SER A 106 0.83 4.47 23.58
CA SER A 106 2.10 5.05 24.06
C SER A 106 2.14 6.58 24.07
N GLY A 107 1.04 7.26 23.72
CA GLY A 107 0.96 8.72 23.68
C GLY A 107 1.41 9.35 22.37
N GLY A 108 1.50 8.57 21.29
CA GLY A 108 1.83 9.05 19.95
C GLY A 108 0.62 9.18 19.03
N PHE A 109 0.85 9.72 17.83
CA PHE A 109 -0.14 9.79 16.75
C PHE A 109 0.30 8.91 15.59
N CYS A 110 -0.56 8.01 15.14
CA CYS A 110 -0.22 7.09 14.07
C CYS A 110 -0.35 7.75 12.69
N GLY A 111 0.50 7.39 11.74
CA GLY A 111 0.47 7.91 10.39
C GLY A 111 1.02 6.94 9.35
N TYR A 112 0.65 7.16 8.09
CA TYR A 112 1.01 6.30 6.97
C TYR A 112 1.62 7.12 5.83
N SER A 113 2.71 6.64 5.24
CA SER A 113 3.32 7.23 4.04
C SER A 113 2.73 6.60 2.78
N SER A 114 2.52 7.40 1.73
CA SER A 114 2.04 6.91 0.43
C SER A 114 3.18 6.46 -0.50
N ASN A 115 4.43 6.43 -0.03
CA ASN A 115 5.56 6.12 -0.90
C ASN A 115 5.52 4.65 -1.31
N ASN A 116 5.56 4.39 -2.63
CA ASN A 116 5.60 3.08 -3.29
C ASN A 116 6.93 2.35 -3.00
N SER A 117 7.23 2.10 -1.73
CA SER A 117 8.35 1.25 -1.34
C SER A 117 7.91 -0.20 -1.45
N THR A 118 8.68 -0.97 -2.20
CA THR A 118 8.44 -2.34 -2.67
C THR A 118 8.42 -3.41 -1.56
N SER A 119 8.06 -3.05 -0.33
CA SER A 119 7.87 -3.93 0.81
C SER A 119 6.44 -3.77 1.30
N VAL A 120 5.67 -4.84 1.22
CA VAL A 120 4.22 -4.92 1.48
C VAL A 120 3.83 -4.58 2.94
N ASP A 121 4.80 -4.31 3.83
CA ASP A 121 4.57 -4.23 5.28
C ASP A 121 5.00 -2.92 5.98
N HIS A 122 5.55 -1.89 5.31
CA HIS A 122 6.20 -0.77 6.02
C HIS A 122 5.91 0.65 5.49
N ASN A 123 4.62 1.01 5.46
CA ASN A 123 4.21 2.42 5.28
C ASN A 123 3.75 3.09 6.59
N PHE A 124 3.77 2.39 7.73
CA PHE A 124 3.36 2.89 9.04
C PHE A 124 4.49 3.62 9.77
N PHE A 125 4.14 4.66 10.54
CA PHE A 125 5.01 5.27 11.55
C PHE A 125 4.19 5.86 12.70
N CYS A 126 4.84 6.02 13.85
CA CYS A 126 4.28 6.63 15.04
C CYS A 126 4.97 7.97 15.32
N PHE A 127 4.20 9.06 15.40
CA PHE A 127 4.70 10.36 15.80
C PHE A 127 4.61 10.54 17.31
N CYS A 128 5.75 10.72 17.94
CA CYS A 128 5.94 10.92 19.37
C CYS A 128 6.50 12.32 19.63
N SER A 129 6.54 12.75 20.90
CA SER A 129 7.10 14.07 21.27
C SER A 129 8.58 14.22 20.94
N ASP A 130 9.31 13.11 20.86
CA ASP A 130 10.74 13.00 20.53
C ASP A 130 11.01 12.68 19.06
N GLY A 131 9.97 12.52 18.23
CA GLY A 131 10.10 12.35 16.78
C GLY A 131 9.33 11.17 16.21
N GLN A 132 9.82 10.61 15.10
CA GLN A 132 9.16 9.52 14.39
C GLN A 132 9.72 8.16 14.81
N HIS A 133 8.82 7.24 15.16
CA HIS A 133 9.08 5.90 15.65
C HIS A 133 8.44 4.85 14.72
N LEU A 134 8.91 3.60 14.80
CA LEU A 134 8.38 2.52 13.97
C LEU A 134 7.05 1.96 14.47
N LYS A 135 6.81 1.93 15.79
CA LYS A 135 5.63 1.27 16.37
C LYS A 135 4.98 2.04 17.53
N ASN A 136 5.78 2.54 18.46
CA ASN A 136 5.30 3.25 19.66
C ASN A 136 6.39 4.18 20.22
N CYS A 137 6.02 5.04 21.17
CA CYS A 137 6.90 6.04 21.79
C CYS A 137 7.86 5.46 22.84
N HIS A 138 7.80 4.15 23.08
CA HIS A 138 8.77 3.45 23.94
C HIS A 138 9.87 2.78 23.13
N TYR A 139 9.66 2.56 21.83
CA TYR A 139 10.61 1.93 20.93
C TYR A 139 11.30 2.98 20.09
N HIS A 140 12.41 3.52 20.58
CA HIS A 140 13.25 4.39 19.77
C HIS A 140 13.81 3.59 18.59
N ILE A 141 13.78 4.19 17.40
CA ILE A 141 14.69 3.78 16.35
C ILE A 141 16.08 4.11 16.90
N GLY A 142 16.77 3.09 17.43
CA GLY A 142 18.21 3.20 17.64
C GLY A 142 18.78 3.75 16.35
N GLU A 143 19.43 4.91 16.45
CA GLU A 143 19.86 5.75 15.34
C GLU A 143 20.02 4.93 14.07
N ILE A 144 19.31 5.27 13.00
CA ILE A 144 19.74 4.81 11.67
C ILE A 144 21.11 5.45 11.51
N SER A 145 22.14 4.74 11.96
CA SER A 145 23.52 5.02 11.73
C SER A 145 23.61 4.93 10.22
N ARG A 146 23.42 6.07 9.56
CA ARG A 146 23.95 6.30 8.22
C ARG A 146 25.45 6.14 8.41
N LYS A 147 25.92 4.88 8.43
CA LYS A 147 27.31 4.59 8.14
C LYS A 147 27.50 5.16 6.76
N SER A 148 28.08 6.36 6.72
CA SER A 148 28.71 6.88 5.53
C SER A 148 29.48 5.71 4.92
N PRO A 149 29.24 5.33 3.66
CA PRO A 149 29.99 4.25 3.05
C PRO A 149 31.48 4.59 3.20
N PRO A 150 32.33 3.63 3.60
CA PRO A 150 33.76 3.91 3.70
C PRO A 150 34.26 4.37 2.34
N ASN A 151 34.89 5.54 2.34
CA ASN A 151 35.60 6.14 1.22
C ASN A 151 36.69 5.18 0.70
N TYR A 152 36.33 4.35 -0.28
CA TYR A 152 37.18 3.32 -0.89
C TYR A 152 38.34 3.87 -1.75
N LEU A 153 38.57 5.19 -1.75
CA LEU A 153 39.53 5.86 -2.63
C LEU A 153 40.99 5.86 -2.12
N ALA A 154 41.30 5.17 -1.02
CA ALA A 154 42.65 5.14 -0.45
C ALA A 154 43.38 3.78 -0.58
N ILE A 155 42.67 2.69 -0.92
CA ILE A 155 43.27 1.34 -0.98
C ILE A 155 43.80 1.01 -2.40
N GLY A 156 43.35 1.74 -3.43
CA GLY A 156 43.79 1.52 -4.82
C GLY A 156 45.22 2.00 -5.16
N ALA A 157 45.82 2.87 -4.34
CA ALA A 157 47.13 3.47 -4.65
C ALA A 157 48.32 2.60 -4.24
N VAL A 158 48.17 1.72 -3.24
CA VAL A 158 49.29 0.94 -2.69
C VAL A 158 49.64 -0.26 -3.59
N ILE A 159 48.64 -0.89 -4.22
CA ILE A 159 48.84 -2.11 -5.02
C ILE A 159 49.44 -1.79 -6.39
N CYS A 160 49.01 -0.70 -7.05
CA CYS A 160 49.54 -0.32 -8.36
C CYS A 160 50.94 0.33 -8.30
N GLY A 161 51.21 1.15 -7.27
CA GLY A 161 52.50 1.81 -7.12
C GLY A 161 53.65 0.84 -6.82
N GLY A 162 53.42 -0.13 -5.94
CA GLY A 162 54.45 -1.11 -5.54
C GLY A 162 54.90 -2.01 -6.69
N LEU A 163 53.97 -2.50 -7.52
CA LEU A 163 54.28 -3.40 -8.63
C LEU A 163 55.09 -2.71 -9.76
N LEU A 164 54.83 -1.42 -10.01
CA LEU A 164 55.59 -0.67 -11.01
C LEU A 164 57.04 -0.44 -10.58
N VAL A 165 57.28 -0.11 -9.31
CA VAL A 165 58.64 0.08 -8.78
C VAL A 165 59.42 -1.23 -8.81
N ILE A 166 58.83 -2.34 -8.39
CA ILE A 166 59.47 -3.67 -8.42
C ILE A 166 59.83 -4.07 -9.86
N SER A 167 58.93 -3.85 -10.82
CA SER A 167 59.17 -4.17 -12.23
C SER A 167 60.35 -3.38 -12.81
N ILE A 168 60.47 -2.09 -12.47
CA ILE A 168 61.57 -1.23 -12.92
C ILE A 168 62.90 -1.72 -12.34
N VAL A 169 62.95 -2.04 -11.04
CA VAL A 169 64.17 -2.54 -10.38
C VAL A 169 64.64 -3.86 -11.00
N VAL A 170 63.73 -4.81 -11.21
CA VAL A 170 64.05 -6.09 -11.86
C VAL A 170 64.57 -5.89 -13.28
N PHE A 171 63.97 -4.98 -14.05
CA PHE A 171 64.44 -4.66 -15.40
C PHE A 171 65.88 -4.13 -15.40
N PHE A 172 66.23 -3.23 -14.48
CA PHE A 172 67.61 -2.72 -14.37
C PHE A 172 68.61 -3.79 -13.90
N ILE A 173 68.21 -4.69 -12.99
CA ILE A 173 69.06 -5.83 -12.58
C ILE A 173 69.28 -6.79 -13.76
N ASN A 174 68.24 -7.09 -14.53
CA ASN A 174 68.33 -7.97 -15.70
C ASN A 174 69.15 -7.34 -16.82
N LYS A 175 69.02 -6.03 -17.05
CA LYS A 175 69.85 -5.28 -18.01
C LYS A 175 71.32 -5.25 -17.59
N LYS A 176 71.61 -5.19 -16.29
CA LYS A 176 72.98 -5.29 -15.76
C LYS A 176 73.57 -6.71 -15.95
N LYS A 177 72.72 -7.75 -15.97
CA LYS A 177 73.14 -9.14 -16.21
C LYS A 177 73.26 -9.55 -17.68
N THR A 178 72.62 -8.84 -18.61
CA THR A 178 72.76 -9.11 -20.07
C THR A 178 73.96 -8.40 -20.72
N GLY A 179 74.89 -7.89 -19.92
CA GLY A 179 76.23 -7.45 -20.33
C GLY A 179 77.34 -8.49 -20.12
N GLY A 180 77.02 -9.79 -20.07
CA GLY A 180 78.02 -10.84 -19.88
C GLY A 180 77.53 -12.27 -20.06
N GLY A 181 77.68 -12.80 -21.27
CA GLY A 181 78.27 -14.12 -21.49
C GLY A 181 77.43 -15.41 -21.32
N LYS A 182 77.04 -15.95 -22.49
CA LYS A 182 77.11 -17.36 -22.95
C LYS A 182 75.97 -18.35 -22.64
N SER A 183 75.73 -19.11 -23.71
CA SER A 183 74.72 -20.11 -24.07
C SER A 183 75.10 -21.57 -23.74
N GLY A 184 74.10 -22.44 -23.56
CA GLY A 184 74.20 -23.91 -23.67
C GLY A 184 73.03 -24.62 -22.97
N PHE A 185 72.04 -25.15 -23.72
CA PHE A 185 71.87 -26.57 -24.14
C PHE A 185 71.02 -27.39 -23.13
N SER A 186 69.73 -27.68 -23.39
CA SER A 186 69.14 -28.96 -23.91
C SER A 186 69.56 -30.22 -23.11
N GLN A 187 68.76 -31.18 -22.64
CA GLN A 187 67.44 -31.80 -22.94
C GLN A 187 67.02 -32.67 -21.69
N ILE A 188 65.72 -32.80 -21.29
CA ILE A 188 64.76 -33.96 -21.44
C ILE A 188 65.13 -35.24 -20.59
N PRO A 189 64.23 -36.13 -20.07
CA PRO A 189 62.77 -36.34 -20.27
C PRO A 189 61.87 -36.55 -19.03
N ASN A 190 60.57 -36.64 -19.37
CA ASN A 190 59.42 -37.21 -18.64
C ASN A 190 59.62 -38.62 -18.08
N THR A 191 58.95 -38.92 -16.95
CA THR A 191 58.30 -40.22 -16.69
C THR A 191 57.07 -40.04 -15.77
N TYR A 192 55.95 -40.57 -16.26
CA TYR A 192 54.75 -41.14 -15.60
C TYR A 192 55.14 -42.08 -14.41
N GLU A 193 54.32 -42.43 -13.42
CA GLU A 193 52.96 -43.01 -13.41
C GLU A 193 52.39 -43.03 -11.97
N LYS A 194 51.13 -43.47 -11.86
CA LYS A 194 50.35 -43.84 -10.66
C LYS A 194 51.05 -44.82 -9.71
#